data_AF-A0A2E1GN75-F1
#
_entry.id   AF-A0A2E1GN75-F1
#
_cell.length_a   1.000
_cell.length_b   1.000
_cell.length_c   1.000
_cell.angle_alpha   90.00
_cell.angle_beta   90.00
_cell.angle_gamma   90.00
#
_symmetry.space_group_name_H-M   'P 1'
#
loop_
_entity.id
_entity.type
_entity.pdbx_description
1 polymer ?
#
loop_
_entity_poly.entity_id
_entity_poly.type
_entity_poly.pdbx_seq_one_letter_code
_entity_poly.pdbx_strand_id
1 'polypeptide(L)'
;ISTKIKELLPANTFYINAGDGNYAHPTQAMLDVFTMKEKFHNLNNLKITILGDVNHSRVIPSQIELLKIYSCLDINYLGPDSLISNKFSPSFSSTSENCLAERDILFILRIQKERFKNTDNLNESDFINEFQVNNNFLTKTGFNGFIMHPGPMNINAEITNEVANSDNSLVLRQVENGLYLRAALLSLIA
;
A
#
# COMPACT_ATOMS: atom_id res chain seq x y z
N ILE A 1 -0.28 -13.22 -15.87
CA ILE A 1 -1.36 -14.19 -16.18
C ILE A 1 -2.55 -13.50 -16.84
N SER A 2 -2.92 -12.28 -16.43
CA SER A 2 -4.05 -11.52 -16.97
C SER A 2 -4.03 -11.32 -18.48
N THR A 3 -2.87 -11.03 -19.10
CA THR A 3 -2.77 -10.88 -20.57
C THR A 3 -3.15 -12.18 -21.29
N LYS A 4 -2.67 -13.31 -20.80
CA LYS A 4 -2.98 -14.63 -21.36
C LYS A 4 -4.46 -14.98 -21.17
N ILE A 5 -5.05 -14.65 -20.02
CA ILE A 5 -6.49 -14.83 -19.81
C ILE A 5 -7.27 -13.99 -20.82
N LYS A 6 -6.92 -12.71 -21.01
CA LYS A 6 -7.59 -11.81 -21.96
C LYS A 6 -7.58 -12.37 -23.39
N GLU A 7 -6.49 -12.98 -23.83
CA GLU A 7 -6.38 -13.60 -25.18
C GLU A 7 -7.25 -14.85 -25.34
N LEU A 8 -7.58 -15.53 -24.25
CA LEU A 8 -8.41 -16.75 -24.25
C LEU A 8 -9.91 -16.47 -24.16
N LEU A 9 -10.29 -15.22 -23.84
CA LEU A 9 -11.69 -14.85 -23.68
C LEU A 9 -12.34 -14.50 -25.03
N PRO A 10 -13.63 -14.80 -25.22
CA PRO A 10 -14.38 -14.31 -26.37
C PRO A 10 -14.33 -12.78 -26.49
N ALA A 11 -14.43 -12.25 -27.72
CA ALA A 11 -14.32 -10.82 -27.98
C ALA A 11 -15.32 -9.95 -27.21
N ASN A 12 -16.47 -10.50 -26.81
CA ASN A 12 -17.54 -9.80 -26.11
C ASN A 12 -17.56 -10.07 -24.59
N THR A 13 -16.46 -10.56 -24.02
CA THR A 13 -16.36 -10.82 -22.58
C THR A 13 -15.54 -9.74 -21.88
N PHE A 14 -16.15 -9.08 -20.90
CA PHE A 14 -15.43 -8.17 -20.02
C PHE A 14 -14.67 -8.96 -18.94
N TYR A 15 -13.42 -8.58 -18.70
CA TYR A 15 -12.57 -9.16 -17.67
C TYR A 15 -12.08 -8.06 -16.72
N ILE A 16 -12.42 -8.21 -15.45
CA ILE A 16 -11.93 -7.34 -14.38
C ILE A 16 -10.91 -8.13 -13.58
N ASN A 17 -9.65 -7.67 -13.59
CA ASN A 17 -8.60 -8.30 -12.79
C ASN A 17 -8.79 -7.98 -11.30
N ALA A 18 -9.18 -8.99 -10.51
CA ALA A 18 -9.29 -8.92 -9.06
C ALA A 18 -7.94 -9.17 -8.33
N GLY A 19 -6.85 -9.38 -9.06
CA GLY A 19 -5.51 -9.64 -8.54
C GLY A 19 -4.80 -10.72 -9.36
N ASP A 20 -3.62 -10.42 -9.89
CA ASP A 20 -2.75 -11.35 -10.64
C ASP A 20 -1.38 -11.45 -9.97
N GLY A 21 -1.18 -12.49 -9.15
CA GLY A 21 0.09 -12.77 -8.48
C GLY A 21 0.66 -11.52 -7.80
N ASN A 22 1.92 -11.19 -8.09
CA ASN A 22 2.59 -9.94 -7.68
C ASN A 22 2.59 -8.86 -8.80
N TYR A 23 1.85 -9.08 -9.88
CA TYR A 23 1.90 -8.24 -11.07
C TYR A 23 0.92 -7.07 -11.02
N ALA A 24 -0.33 -7.30 -10.63
CA ALA A 24 -1.34 -6.26 -10.65
C ALA A 24 -2.51 -6.53 -9.71
N HIS A 25 -3.08 -5.46 -9.16
CA HIS A 25 -4.36 -5.47 -8.46
C HIS A 25 -5.10 -4.14 -8.72
N PRO A 26 -5.63 -3.93 -9.94
CA PRO A 26 -6.10 -2.61 -10.37
C PRO A 26 -7.30 -2.11 -9.55
N THR A 27 -8.21 -3.00 -9.15
CA THR A 27 -9.36 -2.59 -8.32
C THR A 27 -8.96 -2.14 -6.91
N GLN A 28 -7.85 -2.66 -6.36
CA GLN A 28 -7.30 -2.17 -5.10
C GLN A 28 -6.63 -0.81 -5.30
N ALA A 29 -5.81 -0.65 -6.34
CA ALA A 29 -5.19 0.64 -6.63
C ALA A 29 -6.24 1.75 -6.86
N MET A 30 -7.31 1.43 -7.58
CA MET A 30 -8.42 2.34 -7.85
C MET A 30 -9.15 2.76 -6.57
N LEU A 31 -9.46 1.83 -5.65
CA LEU A 31 -10.13 2.18 -4.40
C LEU A 31 -9.21 2.97 -3.46
N ASP A 32 -7.89 2.68 -3.48
CA ASP A 32 -6.90 3.39 -2.69
C ASP A 32 -6.82 4.85 -3.15
N VAL A 33 -6.65 5.06 -4.45
CA VAL A 33 -6.63 6.41 -5.05
C VAL A 33 -7.97 7.12 -4.87
N PHE A 34 -9.10 6.43 -4.98
CA PHE A 34 -10.41 7.02 -4.70
C PHE A 34 -10.50 7.52 -3.26
N THR A 35 -10.04 6.71 -2.29
CA THR A 35 -9.96 7.11 -0.88
C THR A 35 -9.06 8.33 -0.67
N MET A 36 -7.89 8.38 -1.34
CA MET A 36 -7.01 9.55 -1.30
C MET A 36 -7.70 10.79 -1.88
N LYS A 37 -8.44 10.65 -3.00
CA LYS A 37 -9.16 11.77 -3.63
C LYS A 37 -10.29 12.30 -2.76
N GLU A 38 -11.04 11.44 -2.09
CA GLU A 38 -12.07 11.89 -1.14
C GLU A 38 -11.46 12.70 0.00
N LYS A 39 -10.26 12.32 0.44
CA LYS A 39 -9.59 13.00 1.56
C LYS A 39 -8.89 14.30 1.17
N PHE A 40 -8.17 14.33 0.05
CA PHE A 40 -7.26 15.43 -0.31
C PHE A 40 -7.71 16.25 -1.52
N HIS A 41 -8.77 15.83 -2.23
CA HIS A 41 -9.30 16.41 -3.48
C HIS A 41 -8.33 16.41 -4.68
N ASN A 42 -7.07 16.82 -4.49
CA ASN A 42 -6.00 16.85 -5.47
C ASN A 42 -4.80 16.02 -4.98
N LEU A 43 -4.22 15.20 -5.85
CA LEU A 43 -3.13 14.29 -5.52
C LEU A 43 -1.76 14.74 -6.04
N ASN A 44 -1.68 15.77 -6.90
CA ASN A 44 -0.45 16.12 -7.62
C ASN A 44 0.77 16.36 -6.71
N ASN A 45 0.56 16.88 -5.50
CA ASN A 45 1.63 17.21 -4.55
C ASN A 45 1.59 16.36 -3.28
N LEU A 46 0.83 15.27 -3.29
CA LEU A 46 0.69 14.41 -2.13
C LEU A 46 1.98 13.62 -1.92
N LYS A 47 2.49 13.64 -0.70
CA LYS A 47 3.75 12.97 -0.32
C LYS A 47 3.43 11.65 0.37
N ILE A 48 3.74 10.55 -0.29
CA ILE A 48 3.37 9.20 0.14
C ILE A 48 4.62 8.43 0.56
N THR A 49 4.58 7.83 1.74
CA THR A 49 5.54 6.80 2.16
C THR A 49 4.91 5.43 2.09
N ILE A 50 5.56 4.51 1.39
CA ILE A 50 5.15 3.11 1.28
C ILE A 50 6.04 2.26 2.19
N LEU A 51 5.45 1.66 3.22
CA LEU A 51 6.17 0.90 4.25
C LEU A 51 5.92 -0.61 4.11
N GLY A 52 6.98 -1.42 4.06
CA GLY A 52 6.89 -2.88 4.17
C GLY A 52 7.41 -3.67 2.96
N ASP A 53 6.76 -4.78 2.61
CA ASP A 53 7.20 -5.69 1.53
C ASP A 53 6.78 -5.21 0.13
N VAL A 54 7.55 -4.25 -0.39
CA VAL A 54 7.28 -3.61 -1.69
C VAL A 54 7.57 -4.58 -2.85
N ASN A 55 8.64 -5.37 -2.75
CA ASN A 55 9.08 -6.30 -3.80
C ASN A 55 8.02 -7.29 -4.23
N HIS A 56 7.15 -7.68 -3.31
CA HIS A 56 6.18 -8.74 -3.53
C HIS A 56 4.73 -8.27 -3.35
N SER A 57 4.51 -6.97 -3.18
CA SER A 57 3.16 -6.46 -3.10
C SER A 57 2.53 -6.45 -4.48
N ARG A 58 1.43 -7.18 -4.62
CA ARG A 58 0.57 -7.18 -5.82
C ARG A 58 -0.13 -5.85 -6.09
N VAL A 59 -0.22 -4.99 -5.07
CA VAL A 59 -0.93 -3.70 -5.13
C VAL A 59 -0.02 -2.63 -5.71
N ILE A 60 1.27 -2.64 -5.34
CA ILE A 60 2.22 -1.56 -5.64
C ILE A 60 2.39 -1.26 -7.13
N PRO A 61 2.51 -2.25 -8.03
CA PRO A 61 2.64 -1.93 -9.45
C PRO A 61 1.46 -1.11 -9.99
N SER A 62 0.23 -1.54 -9.70
CA SER A 62 -0.99 -0.82 -10.10
C SER A 62 -1.14 0.51 -9.38
N GLN A 63 -0.75 0.58 -8.10
CA GLN A 63 -0.82 1.81 -7.29
C GLN A 63 0.08 2.89 -7.88
N ILE A 64 1.34 2.58 -8.19
CA ILE A 64 2.31 3.53 -8.75
C ILE A 64 1.84 4.02 -10.13
N GLU A 65 1.36 3.11 -10.99
CA GLU A 65 0.82 3.49 -12.30
C GLU A 65 -0.34 4.47 -12.17
N LEU A 66 -1.28 4.20 -11.26
CA LEU A 66 -2.44 5.07 -11.07
C LEU A 66 -2.06 6.41 -10.43
N LEU A 67 -1.15 6.42 -9.45
CA LEU A 67 -0.65 7.67 -8.84
C LEU A 67 0.04 8.57 -9.87
N LYS A 68 0.81 7.98 -10.81
CA LYS A 68 1.42 8.73 -11.93
C LYS A 68 0.39 9.39 -12.84
N ILE A 69 -0.73 8.72 -13.13
CA ILE A 69 -1.84 9.30 -13.90
C ILE A 69 -2.39 10.54 -13.20
N TYR A 70 -2.44 10.52 -11.87
CA TYR A 70 -2.83 11.66 -11.04
C TYR A 70 -1.67 12.60 -10.69
N SER A 71 -0.53 12.52 -11.39
CA SER A 71 0.66 13.34 -11.16
C SER A 71 1.18 13.35 -9.71
N CYS A 72 0.84 12.33 -8.91
CA CYS A 72 1.34 12.13 -7.56
C CYS A 72 2.69 11.41 -7.65
N LEU A 73 3.78 12.17 -7.59
CA LEU A 73 5.12 11.66 -7.88
C LEU A 73 6.06 11.60 -6.67
N ASP A 74 5.75 12.28 -5.57
CA ASP A 74 6.56 12.27 -4.35
C ASP A 74 6.26 11.01 -3.52
N ILE A 75 6.85 9.90 -3.95
CA ILE A 75 6.71 8.58 -3.32
C ILE A 75 8.08 8.15 -2.84
N ASN A 76 8.19 7.83 -1.55
CA ASN A 76 9.35 7.13 -1.02
C ASN A 76 8.96 5.77 -0.40
N TYR A 77 9.96 4.94 -0.19
CA TYR A 77 9.79 3.58 0.31
C TYR A 77 10.55 3.40 1.61
N LEU A 78 9.98 2.70 2.57
CA LEU A 78 10.55 2.45 3.89
C LEU A 78 10.43 0.96 4.24
N GLY A 79 11.51 0.35 4.70
CA GLY A 79 11.52 -1.06 5.09
C GLY A 79 12.87 -1.73 4.85
N PRO A 80 13.05 -2.99 5.28
CA PRO A 80 14.31 -3.70 5.11
C PRO A 80 14.78 -3.76 3.65
N ASP A 81 16.10 -3.67 3.42
CA ASP A 81 16.69 -3.70 2.07
C ASP A 81 16.32 -4.97 1.27
N SER A 82 16.16 -6.10 1.94
CA SER A 82 15.71 -7.36 1.32
C SER A 82 14.26 -7.32 0.82
N LEU A 83 13.46 -6.38 1.30
CA LEU A 83 12.05 -6.21 0.94
C LEU A 83 11.81 -5.08 -0.08
N ILE A 84 12.85 -4.29 -0.40
CA ILE A 84 12.77 -3.17 -1.33
C ILE A 84 13.93 -3.23 -2.33
N SER A 85 13.63 -3.58 -3.58
CA SER A 85 14.61 -3.63 -4.66
C SER A 85 14.97 -2.22 -5.15
N ASN A 86 16.20 -2.07 -5.65
CA ASN A 86 16.78 -0.80 -6.12
C ASN A 86 15.97 -0.05 -7.21
N LYS A 87 14.97 -0.69 -7.83
CA LYS A 87 14.06 -0.02 -8.78
C LYS A 87 13.09 0.95 -8.07
N PHE A 88 12.86 0.76 -6.78
CA PHE A 88 12.06 1.64 -5.94
C PHE A 88 12.98 2.64 -5.28
N SER A 89 12.89 3.91 -5.68
CA SER A 89 13.75 4.98 -5.18
C SER A 89 12.95 6.29 -5.07
N PRO A 90 13.20 7.10 -4.02
CA PRO A 90 14.12 6.85 -2.91
C PRO A 90 13.59 5.81 -1.92
N SER A 91 14.48 4.96 -1.38
CA SER A 91 14.17 3.94 -0.37
C SER A 91 15.06 4.08 0.86
N PHE A 92 14.51 3.75 2.04
CA PHE A 92 15.20 3.84 3.33
C PHE A 92 15.03 2.54 4.12
N SER A 93 16.10 2.04 4.71
CA SER A 93 16.12 0.79 5.50
C SER A 93 16.24 0.98 7.00
N SER A 94 16.03 2.20 7.48
CA SER A 94 15.91 2.52 8.90
C SER A 94 15.10 3.80 9.09
N THR A 95 14.63 4.00 10.31
CA THR A 95 13.89 5.19 10.74
C THR A 95 14.79 6.09 11.57
N SER A 96 14.73 7.39 11.29
CA SER A 96 15.38 8.44 12.06
C SER A 96 14.35 9.43 12.59
N GLU A 97 14.78 10.31 13.48
CA GLU A 97 13.91 11.35 14.02
C GLU A 97 13.33 12.22 12.90
N ASN A 98 12.02 12.46 12.94
CA ASN A 98 11.28 13.30 12.00
C ASN A 98 11.39 12.90 10.52
N CYS A 99 11.83 11.67 10.20
CA CYS A 99 12.03 11.25 8.81
C CYS A 99 10.73 11.22 7.97
N LEU A 100 9.56 11.20 8.62
CA LEU A 100 8.24 11.19 8.01
C LEU A 100 7.41 12.46 8.33
N ALA A 101 8.00 13.50 8.93
CA ALA A 101 7.27 14.69 9.38
C ALA A 101 6.52 15.42 8.27
N GLU A 102 7.08 15.41 7.05
CA GLU A 102 6.52 16.07 5.88
C GLU A 102 5.64 15.15 5.03
N ARG A 103 5.31 13.93 5.49
CA ARG A 103 4.58 12.94 4.70
C ARG A 103 3.09 13.00 4.99
N ASP A 104 2.28 13.02 3.93
CA ASP A 104 0.82 13.13 4.04
C ASP A 104 0.15 11.77 4.27
N ILE A 105 0.71 10.71 3.66
CA ILE A 105 0.19 9.34 3.75
C ILE A 105 1.31 8.37 4.09
N LEU A 106 1.04 7.50 5.07
CA LEU A 106 1.79 6.29 5.33
C LEU A 106 0.97 5.08 4.85
N PHE A 107 1.36 4.55 3.70
CA PHE A 107 0.74 3.39 3.07
C PHE A 107 1.47 2.11 3.50
N ILE A 108 0.89 1.40 4.46
CA ILE A 108 1.50 0.24 5.11
C ILE A 108 1.11 -1.01 4.34
N LEU A 109 2.11 -1.85 4.04
CA LEU A 109 1.94 -3.12 3.37
C LEU A 109 1.94 -4.27 4.36
N ARG A 110 1.06 -5.24 4.11
CA ARG A 110 1.06 -6.51 4.83
C ARG A 110 2.39 -7.22 4.65
N ILE A 111 2.93 -7.73 5.75
CA ILE A 111 4.12 -8.55 5.71
C ILE A 111 3.74 -10.03 5.66
N GLN A 112 4.42 -10.76 4.78
CA GLN A 112 4.23 -12.19 4.61
C GLN A 112 5.15 -12.93 5.58
N LYS A 113 4.61 -13.38 6.72
CA LYS A 113 5.39 -14.00 7.81
C LYS A 113 6.20 -15.22 7.38
N GLU A 114 5.68 -15.94 6.39
CA GLU A 114 6.33 -17.07 5.74
C GLU A 114 7.69 -16.71 5.13
N ARG A 115 7.96 -15.44 4.82
CA ARG A 115 9.23 -15.00 4.24
C ARG A 115 10.35 -14.87 5.27
N PHE A 116 10.04 -14.50 6.50
CA PHE A 116 11.03 -14.49 7.60
C PHE A 116 11.62 -15.87 7.89
N LYS A 117 10.90 -16.95 7.54
CA LYS A 117 11.40 -18.32 7.74
C LYS A 117 12.32 -18.82 6.63
N ASN A 118 12.25 -18.22 5.44
CA ASN A 118 12.91 -18.72 4.23
C ASN A 118 14.10 -17.85 3.79
N THR A 119 14.31 -16.70 4.41
CA THR A 119 15.45 -15.82 4.13
C THR A 119 16.29 -15.70 5.40
N ASP A 120 17.53 -16.19 5.37
CA ASP A 120 18.45 -16.24 6.52
C ASP A 120 18.75 -14.87 7.17
N ASN A 121 18.32 -13.76 6.55
CA ASN A 121 18.64 -12.40 6.95
C ASN A 121 17.44 -11.53 7.38
N LEU A 122 16.22 -12.07 7.46
CA LEU A 122 15.05 -11.32 7.92
C LEU A 122 14.49 -11.94 9.19
N ASN A 123 14.50 -11.17 10.28
CA ASN A 123 13.89 -11.53 11.56
C ASN A 123 12.60 -10.71 11.77
N GLU A 124 11.50 -11.39 12.09
CA GLU A 124 10.21 -10.75 12.36
C GLU A 124 10.31 -9.77 13.54
N SER A 125 11.09 -10.11 14.56
CA SER A 125 11.31 -9.24 15.73
C SER A 125 12.06 -7.96 15.36
N ASP A 126 13.09 -8.06 14.51
CA ASP A 126 13.85 -6.88 14.06
C ASP A 126 12.98 -5.97 13.20
N PHE A 127 12.14 -6.57 12.35
CA PHE A 127 11.14 -5.80 11.61
C PHE A 127 10.18 -5.07 12.57
N ILE A 128 9.61 -5.78 13.54
CA ILE A 128 8.64 -5.19 14.47
C ILE A 128 9.28 -4.06 15.28
N ASN A 129 10.51 -4.26 15.76
CA ASN A 129 11.22 -3.27 16.57
C ASN A 129 11.50 -1.97 15.80
N GLU A 130 11.84 -2.07 14.52
CA GLU A 130 12.22 -0.91 13.70
C GLU A 130 11.05 -0.27 12.95
N PHE A 131 10.09 -1.07 12.48
CA PHE A 131 9.10 -0.66 11.48
C PHE A 131 7.64 -0.89 11.87
N GLN A 132 7.32 -1.51 13.02
CA GLN A 132 5.93 -1.61 13.43
C GLN A 132 5.37 -0.20 13.64
N VAL A 133 4.27 0.10 12.95
CA VAL A 133 3.59 1.38 13.10
C VAL A 133 2.77 1.36 14.39
N ASN A 134 3.38 1.90 15.43
CA ASN A 134 2.82 2.15 16.76
C ASN A 134 3.05 3.62 17.16
N ASN A 135 2.50 4.07 18.29
CA ASN A 135 2.64 5.47 18.73
C ASN A 135 4.11 5.92 18.89
N ASN A 136 5.01 5.02 19.28
CA ASN A 136 6.44 5.33 19.38
C ASN A 136 7.07 5.55 18.00
N PHE A 137 6.73 4.72 17.02
CA PHE A 137 7.13 4.91 15.62
C PHE A 137 6.61 6.25 15.08
N LEU A 138 5.33 6.56 15.31
CA LEU A 138 4.72 7.81 14.85
C LEU A 138 5.42 9.02 15.48
N THR A 139 5.65 8.99 16.79
CA THR A 139 6.36 10.05 17.52
C THR A 139 7.80 10.20 17.05
N LYS A 140 8.55 9.09 16.97
CA LYS A 140 9.96 9.09 16.52
C LYS A 140 10.08 9.66 15.11
N THR A 141 9.26 9.17 14.18
CA THR A 141 9.33 9.58 12.77
C THR A 141 8.70 10.93 12.49
N GLY A 142 8.00 11.52 13.46
CA GLY A 142 7.27 12.78 13.32
C GLY A 142 6.00 12.67 12.46
N PHE A 143 5.56 11.45 12.10
CA PHE A 143 4.41 11.28 11.21
C PHE A 143 3.10 11.70 11.88
N ASN A 144 2.38 12.62 11.23
CA ASN A 144 1.06 13.10 11.68
C ASN A 144 0.02 13.10 10.53
N GLY A 145 0.31 12.37 9.45
CA GLY A 145 -0.58 12.25 8.29
C GLY A 145 -1.61 11.13 8.43
N PHE A 146 -2.14 10.67 7.30
CA PHE A 146 -3.16 9.62 7.23
C PHE A 146 -2.56 8.25 6.95
N ILE A 147 -3.15 7.21 7.54
CA ILE A 147 -2.67 5.84 7.45
C ILE A 147 -3.59 5.06 6.52
N MET A 148 -2.98 4.31 5.60
CA MET A 148 -3.69 3.44 4.67
C MET A 148 -3.07 2.05 4.68
N HIS A 149 -3.87 1.02 4.45
CA HIS A 149 -3.42 -0.37 4.38
C HIS A 149 -4.38 -1.20 3.52
N PRO A 150 -3.90 -1.91 2.48
CA PRO A 150 -4.78 -2.62 1.51
C PRO A 150 -5.43 -3.88 2.09
N GLY A 151 -4.93 -4.35 3.24
CA GLY A 151 -5.49 -5.48 3.99
C GLY A 151 -5.17 -6.85 3.39
N PRO A 152 -5.44 -7.94 4.13
CA PRO A 152 -5.73 -7.95 5.57
C PRO A 152 -4.50 -7.56 6.41
N MET A 153 -4.71 -6.76 7.46
CA MET A 153 -3.67 -6.33 8.40
C MET A 153 -3.27 -7.49 9.33
N ASN A 154 -1.98 -7.68 9.55
CA ASN A 154 -1.47 -8.42 10.70
C ASN A 154 -1.28 -7.44 11.87
N ILE A 155 -2.30 -7.38 12.72
CA ILE A 155 -2.22 -6.64 13.97
C ILE A 155 -1.07 -7.20 14.82
N ASN A 156 -0.29 -6.31 15.42
CA ASN A 156 0.92 -6.59 16.20
C ASN A 156 2.14 -7.08 15.39
N ALA A 157 2.10 -7.02 14.06
CA ALA A 157 3.30 -7.13 13.22
C ALA A 157 3.60 -5.79 12.57
N GLU A 158 3.00 -5.46 11.42
CA GLU A 158 3.23 -4.18 10.74
C GLU A 158 2.55 -2.97 11.40
N ILE A 159 1.46 -3.17 12.15
CA ILE A 159 0.67 -2.08 12.75
C ILE A 159 0.02 -2.53 14.05
N THR A 160 -0.11 -1.63 15.02
CA THR A 160 -0.88 -1.92 16.25
C THR A 160 -2.37 -1.68 16.06
N ASN A 161 -3.19 -2.33 16.89
CA ASN A 161 -4.64 -2.15 16.83
C ASN A 161 -5.07 -0.69 17.07
N GLU A 162 -4.39 0.00 17.99
CA GLU A 162 -4.67 1.40 18.31
C GLU A 162 -4.49 2.30 17.08
N VAL A 163 -3.34 2.18 16.40
CA VAL A 163 -3.05 3.00 15.22
C VAL A 163 -3.99 2.64 14.06
N ALA A 164 -4.26 1.35 13.86
CA ALA A 164 -5.16 0.87 12.81
C ALA A 164 -6.59 1.42 12.93
N ASN A 165 -7.04 1.75 14.14
CA ASN A 165 -8.38 2.29 14.43
C ASN A 165 -8.35 3.77 14.89
N SER A 166 -7.22 4.46 14.71
CA SER A 166 -7.10 5.88 15.03
C SER A 166 -7.91 6.76 14.08
N ASP A 167 -8.17 8.01 14.48
CA ASP A 167 -8.88 9.00 13.63
C ASP A 167 -8.14 9.32 12.32
N ASN A 168 -6.83 9.10 12.29
CA ASN A 168 -6.00 9.27 11.09
C ASN A 168 -5.96 8.02 10.20
N SER A 169 -6.60 6.91 10.60
CA SER A 169 -6.67 5.69 9.81
C SER A 169 -7.80 5.76 8.78
N LEU A 170 -7.44 5.57 7.50
CA LEU A 170 -8.40 5.50 6.38
C LEU A 170 -8.73 4.05 6.00
N VAL A 171 -8.26 3.05 6.75
CA VAL A 171 -8.40 1.63 6.38
C VAL A 171 -9.86 1.21 6.24
N LEU A 172 -10.73 1.60 7.17
CA LEU A 172 -12.17 1.28 7.06
C LEU A 172 -12.82 1.99 5.86
N ARG A 173 -12.39 3.22 5.55
CA ARG A 173 -12.84 3.93 4.35
C ARG A 173 -12.38 3.22 3.08
N GLN A 174 -11.17 2.67 3.03
CA GLN A 174 -10.70 1.85 1.89
C GLN A 174 -11.61 0.62 1.69
N VAL A 175 -12.00 -0.06 2.76
CA VAL A 175 -12.91 -1.22 2.68
C VAL A 175 -14.26 -0.80 2.09
N GLU A 176 -14.84 0.29 2.61
CA GLU A 176 -16.12 0.84 2.13
C GLU A 176 -16.03 1.27 0.65
N ASN A 177 -15.00 2.02 0.30
CA ASN A 177 -14.74 2.47 -1.07
C ASN A 177 -14.49 1.31 -2.02
N GLY A 178 -13.93 0.21 -1.53
CA GLY A 178 -13.80 -1.03 -2.28
C GLY A 178 -15.12 -1.66 -2.68
N LEU A 179 -16.18 -1.49 -1.89
CA LEU A 179 -17.52 -1.93 -2.26
C LEU A 179 -18.09 -1.05 -3.38
N TYR A 180 -18.12 0.26 -3.17
CA TYR A 180 -18.70 1.20 -4.13
C TYR A 180 -17.97 1.18 -5.48
N LEU A 181 -16.64 1.17 -5.46
CA LEU A 181 -15.84 1.17 -6.68
C LEU A 181 -16.08 -0.10 -7.51
N ARG A 182 -16.13 -1.27 -6.87
CA ARG A 182 -16.37 -2.53 -7.57
C ARG A 182 -17.81 -2.63 -8.09
N ALA A 183 -18.80 -2.13 -7.33
CA ALA A 183 -20.17 -2.02 -7.80
C ALA A 183 -20.29 -1.10 -9.03
N ALA A 184 -19.60 0.05 -9.01
CA ALA A 184 -19.55 0.97 -10.14
C ALA A 184 -18.91 0.31 -11.38
N LEU A 185 -17.77 -0.38 -11.22
CA LEU A 185 -17.13 -1.13 -12.31
C LEU A 185 -18.06 -2.19 -12.91
N LEU A 186 -18.80 -2.93 -12.08
CA LEU A 186 -19.77 -3.91 -12.54
C LEU A 186 -20.94 -3.26 -13.30
N SER A 187 -21.41 -2.09 -12.85
CA SER A 187 -22.50 -1.36 -13.52
C SER A 187 -22.11 -0.82 -14.91
N LEU A 188 -20.82 -0.56 -15.15
CA LEU A 188 -20.33 -0.09 -16.46
C LEU A 188 -20.26 -1.20 -17.51
N ILE A 189 -20.28 -2.46 -17.07
CA ILE A 189 -20.22 -3.64 -17.95
C ILE A 189 -21.54 -4.42 -17.98
N ALA A 190 -22.54 -3.96 -17.22
CA ALA A 190 -23.88 -4.55 -17.12
C ALA A 190 -24.78 -4.08 -18.26
#